data_AF-A0A4Q5KJT1-F1
#
_entry.id   AF-A0A4Q5KJT1-F1
#
_cell.length_a   1.000
_cell.length_b   1.000
_cell.length_c   1.000
_cell.angle_alpha   90.00
_cell.angle_beta   90.00
_cell.angle_gamma   90.00
#
_symmetry.space_group_name_H-M   'P 1'
#
loop_
_entity.id
_entity.type
_entity.pdbx_description
1 polymer ?
#
loop_
_entity_poly.entity_id
_entity_poly.type
_entity_poly.pdbx_seq_one_letter_code
_entity_poly.pdbx_strand_id
1 'polypeptide(L)'
;MTRYHNIDLLLDNGFKQFKNTTVFSSGHVSLISPSVAKNNTGSYWFDVRKVNLNRLGEAPFILVRIVPDLFIFEPLASIDTLLAEEYMDNRPHSGDVWGIKMELDLVSMQAIVFNVKASNYELKLNIQSLVDIQAKLVTLG
;
A
#
# COMPACT_ATOMS: atom_id res chain seq x y z
N MET A 1 16.19 -12.58 -0.98
CA MET A 1 15.38 -12.78 0.23
C MET A 1 14.86 -11.42 0.67
N THR A 2 13.64 -11.03 0.29
CA THR A 2 13.06 -9.70 0.63
C THR A 2 11.55 -9.77 0.91
N ARG A 3 10.96 -10.97 0.90
CA ARG A 3 9.50 -11.18 0.92
C ARG A 3 8.86 -10.98 2.31
N TYR A 4 9.64 -11.00 3.40
CA TYR A 4 9.10 -11.09 4.78
C TYR A 4 9.22 -9.80 5.62
N HIS A 5 10.02 -8.82 5.21
CA HIS A 5 10.28 -7.63 6.03
C HIS A 5 9.04 -6.74 6.30
N ASN A 6 7.98 -6.82 5.48
CA ASN A 6 6.71 -6.10 5.75
C ASN A 6 5.96 -6.72 6.92
N ILE A 7 6.04 -8.05 7.02
CA ILE A 7 5.34 -8.82 8.02
C ILE A 7 5.99 -8.53 9.35
N ASP A 8 7.31 -8.64 9.45
CA ASP A 8 8.04 -8.42 10.71
C ASP A 8 7.76 -7.03 11.31
N LEU A 9 7.85 -5.95 10.51
CA LEU A 9 7.54 -4.59 10.99
C LEU A 9 6.13 -4.48 11.58
N LEU A 10 5.13 -5.06 10.93
CA LEU A 10 3.74 -4.99 11.38
C LEU A 10 3.49 -5.93 12.58
N LEU A 11 4.05 -7.14 12.55
CA LEU A 11 3.95 -8.12 13.64
C LEU A 11 4.62 -7.59 14.91
N ASP A 12 5.79 -6.98 14.79
CA ASP A 12 6.55 -6.38 15.90
C ASP A 12 5.78 -5.21 16.53
N ASN A 13 4.89 -4.57 15.77
CA ASN A 13 3.99 -3.51 16.24
C ASN A 13 2.57 -4.03 16.60
N GLY A 14 2.43 -5.35 16.85
CA GLY A 14 1.20 -5.94 17.38
C GLY A 14 0.09 -6.21 16.35
N PHE A 15 0.32 -5.92 15.07
CA PHE A 15 -0.64 -6.26 14.02
C PHE A 15 -0.67 -7.76 13.77
N LYS A 16 -1.85 -8.28 13.46
CA LYS A 16 -2.06 -9.66 13.04
C LYS A 16 -2.42 -9.71 11.56
N GLN A 17 -1.72 -10.56 10.80
CA GLN A 17 -2.03 -10.79 9.39
C GLN A 17 -3.28 -11.66 9.25
N PHE A 18 -4.19 -11.29 8.35
CA PHE A 18 -5.32 -12.13 8.00
C PHE A 18 -4.88 -13.22 7.01
N LYS A 19 -4.68 -14.45 7.53
CA LYS A 19 -4.22 -15.61 6.74
C LYS A 19 -2.97 -15.23 5.92
N ASN A 20 -2.95 -15.57 4.63
CA ASN A 20 -1.88 -15.28 3.68
C ASN A 20 -2.14 -14.01 2.84
N THR A 21 -2.87 -13.04 3.38
CA THR A 21 -3.28 -11.84 2.64
C THR A 21 -2.47 -10.61 3.00
N THR A 22 -2.66 -9.50 2.28
CA THR A 22 -2.01 -8.23 2.60
C THR A 22 -2.76 -7.43 3.66
N VAL A 23 -3.76 -8.01 4.33
CA VAL A 23 -4.60 -7.35 5.33
C VAL A 23 -4.03 -7.60 6.72
N PHE A 24 -3.94 -6.55 7.52
CA PHE A 24 -3.43 -6.55 8.88
C PHE A 24 -4.37 -5.79 9.81
N SER A 25 -4.45 -6.20 11.07
CA SER A 25 -5.27 -5.53 12.08
C SER A 25 -4.64 -5.57 13.47
N SER A 26 -4.77 -4.48 14.23
CA SER A 26 -4.43 -4.38 15.65
C SER A 26 -5.52 -3.55 16.35
N GLY A 27 -6.18 -4.12 17.37
CA GLY A 27 -7.30 -3.45 18.04
C GLY A 27 -8.38 -3.00 17.07
N HIS A 28 -8.63 -1.69 17.01
CA HIS A 28 -9.59 -1.06 16.10
C HIS A 28 -8.98 -0.62 14.76
N VAL A 29 -7.65 -0.70 14.61
CA VAL A 29 -6.94 -0.29 13.41
C VAL A 29 -6.80 -1.46 12.45
N SER A 30 -7.05 -1.20 11.17
CA SER A 30 -6.79 -2.13 10.09
C SER A 30 -6.08 -1.45 8.94
N LEU A 31 -5.24 -2.20 8.24
CA LEU A 31 -4.51 -1.69 7.09
C LEU A 31 -4.28 -2.77 6.04
N ILE A 32 -4.05 -2.32 4.80
CA ILE A 32 -3.44 -3.15 3.77
C ILE A 32 -1.96 -2.80 3.58
N SER A 33 -1.11 -3.82 3.44
CA SER A 33 0.28 -3.66 3.03
C SER A 33 0.56 -4.41 1.73
N PRO A 34 0.23 -3.81 0.57
CA PRO A 34 0.45 -4.46 -0.72
C PRO A 34 1.95 -4.60 -1.01
N SER A 35 2.30 -5.65 -1.75
CA SER A 35 3.67 -5.83 -2.24
C SER A 35 3.92 -4.91 -3.43
N VAL A 36 5.06 -4.23 -3.42
CA VAL A 36 5.53 -3.43 -4.56
C VAL A 36 6.41 -4.29 -5.45
N ALA A 37 6.12 -4.28 -6.74
CA ALA A 37 7.00 -4.80 -7.78
C ALA A 37 7.72 -3.64 -8.47
N LYS A 38 8.94 -3.91 -8.93
CA LYS A 38 9.75 -3.00 -9.74
C LYS A 38 10.01 -3.67 -11.08
N ASN A 39 9.75 -3.00 -12.19
CA ASN A 39 10.15 -3.53 -13.50
C ASN A 39 11.59 -3.16 -13.88
N ASN A 40 12.01 -3.73 -15.01
CA ASN A 40 13.30 -3.47 -15.63
C ASN A 40 13.48 -2.01 -16.08
N THR A 41 12.40 -1.26 -16.27
CA THR A 41 12.45 0.18 -16.61
C THR A 41 12.51 1.08 -15.38
N GLY A 42 12.59 0.50 -14.17
CA GLY A 42 12.70 1.23 -12.92
C GLY A 42 11.39 1.76 -12.34
N SER A 43 10.25 1.52 -13.01
CA SER A 43 8.92 1.87 -12.49
C SER A 43 8.48 0.91 -11.40
N TYR A 44 7.76 1.45 -10.42
CA TYR A 44 7.18 0.68 -9.32
C TYR A 44 5.67 0.55 -9.52
N TRP A 45 5.11 -0.58 -9.09
CA TRP A 45 3.65 -0.73 -9.00
C TRP A 45 3.25 -1.64 -7.86
N PHE A 46 2.01 -1.53 -7.44
CA PHE A 46 1.38 -2.45 -6.51
C PHE A 46 -0.08 -2.68 -6.90
N ASP A 47 -0.60 -3.83 -6.51
CA ASP A 47 -1.99 -4.20 -6.74
C ASP A 47 -2.80 -4.01 -5.45
N VAL A 48 -3.94 -3.34 -5.56
CA VAL A 48 -4.97 -3.30 -4.52
C VAL A 48 -6.10 -4.24 -4.95
N ARG A 49 -6.49 -5.19 -4.09
CA ARG A 49 -7.52 -6.20 -4.42
C ARG A 49 -8.81 -5.90 -3.68
N LYS A 50 -9.95 -5.87 -4.38
CA LYS A 50 -11.27 -5.61 -3.77
C LYS A 50 -11.58 -6.58 -2.62
N VAL A 51 -11.23 -7.85 -2.78
CA VAL A 51 -11.41 -8.88 -1.74
C VAL A 51 -10.61 -8.61 -0.46
N ASN A 52 -9.52 -7.86 -0.52
CA ASN A 52 -8.74 -7.46 0.66
C ASN A 52 -9.35 -6.20 1.29
N LEU A 53 -9.82 -5.24 0.48
CA LEU A 53 -10.52 -4.05 0.97
C LEU A 53 -11.78 -4.40 1.77
N ASN A 54 -12.55 -5.39 1.31
CA ASN A 54 -13.76 -5.87 1.99
C ASN A 54 -13.51 -6.49 3.38
N ARG A 55 -12.25 -6.65 3.80
CA ARG A 55 -11.87 -7.22 5.10
C ARG A 55 -11.37 -6.18 6.09
N LEU A 56 -11.29 -4.92 5.67
CA LEU A 56 -10.85 -3.82 6.50
C LEU A 56 -11.99 -3.34 7.40
N GLY A 57 -11.62 -2.82 8.56
CA GLY A 57 -12.52 -2.15 9.49
C GLY A 57 -12.79 -0.70 9.08
N GLU A 58 -13.27 0.09 10.04
CA GLU A 58 -13.54 1.51 9.83
C GLU A 58 -12.23 2.31 9.65
N ALA A 59 -12.24 3.28 8.72
CA ALA A 59 -11.13 4.19 8.43
C ALA A 59 -9.74 3.51 8.30
N PRO A 60 -9.58 2.53 7.39
CA PRO A 60 -8.35 1.77 7.30
C PRO A 60 -7.21 2.58 6.68
N PHE A 61 -5.99 2.08 6.84
CA PHE A 61 -4.79 2.65 6.25
C PHE A 61 -4.24 1.80 5.10
N ILE A 62 -3.38 2.39 4.29
CA ILE A 62 -2.51 1.69 3.35
C ILE A 62 -1.04 1.93 3.72
N LEU A 63 -0.25 0.85 3.78
CA LEU A 63 1.19 0.87 3.99
C LEU A 63 1.92 0.24 2.81
N VAL A 64 2.36 1.05 1.87
CA VAL A 64 3.12 0.61 0.69
C VAL A 64 4.61 0.67 1.00
N ARG A 65 5.33 -0.45 0.92
CA ARG A 65 6.78 -0.48 1.11
C ARG A 65 7.54 -0.44 -0.20
N ILE A 66 8.41 0.54 -0.34
CA ILE A 66 9.37 0.74 -1.43
C ILE A 66 10.73 0.22 -0.97
N VAL A 67 11.34 -0.70 -1.72
CA VAL A 67 12.61 -1.32 -1.32
C VAL A 67 13.81 -0.47 -1.80
N PRO A 68 14.82 -0.22 -0.94
CA PRO A 68 14.90 -0.57 0.49
C PRO A 68 14.28 0.51 1.40
N ASP A 69 13.57 0.07 2.44
CA ASP A 69 13.21 0.82 3.67
C ASP A 69 12.57 2.21 3.51
N LEU A 70 11.86 2.42 2.41
CA LEU A 70 11.02 3.58 2.18
C LEU A 70 9.55 3.16 2.18
N PHE A 71 8.67 4.07 2.58
CA PHE A 71 7.26 3.74 2.78
C PHE A 71 6.35 4.87 2.34
N ILE A 72 5.15 4.51 1.91
CA ILE A 72 4.01 5.41 1.86
C ILE A 72 3.02 4.90 2.90
N PHE A 73 2.55 5.79 3.76
CA PHE A 73 1.57 5.48 4.78
C PHE A 73 0.51 6.56 4.85
N GLU A 74 -0.71 6.19 4.46
CA GLU A 74 -1.83 7.10 4.28
C GLU A 74 -3.13 6.44 4.75
N PRO A 75 -4.14 7.22 5.20
CA PRO A 75 -5.52 6.76 5.22
C PRO A 75 -5.90 6.21 3.84
N LEU A 76 -6.62 5.09 3.79
CA LEU A 76 -7.03 4.50 2.51
C LEU A 76 -7.89 5.48 1.70
N ALA A 77 -8.73 6.26 2.38
CA ALA A 77 -9.57 7.29 1.78
C ALA A 77 -8.76 8.32 0.96
N SER A 78 -7.50 8.56 1.31
CA SER A 78 -6.62 9.49 0.58
C SER A 78 -6.33 9.04 -0.86
N ILE A 79 -6.56 7.76 -1.19
CA ILE A 79 -6.33 7.21 -2.53
C ILE A 79 -7.61 6.69 -3.21
N ASP A 80 -8.80 6.98 -2.68
CA ASP A 80 -10.08 6.45 -3.18
C ASP A 80 -10.31 6.77 -4.67
N THR A 81 -9.87 7.96 -5.12
CA THR A 81 -9.97 8.36 -6.53
C THR A 81 -9.20 7.44 -7.48
N LEU A 82 -8.12 6.80 -7.00
CA LEU A 82 -7.35 5.83 -7.77
C LEU A 82 -7.99 4.44 -7.77
N LEU A 83 -8.94 4.21 -6.85
CA LEU A 83 -9.63 2.94 -6.63
C LEU A 83 -11.09 2.99 -7.13
N ALA A 84 -11.43 3.96 -7.99
CA ALA A 84 -12.74 4.03 -8.61
C ALA A 84 -13.07 2.74 -9.41
N GLU A 85 -14.31 2.29 -9.38
CA GLU A 85 -14.71 1.01 -9.98
C GLU A 85 -14.50 0.99 -11.51
N GLU A 86 -14.62 2.13 -12.20
CA GLU A 86 -14.34 2.22 -13.63
C GLU A 86 -12.86 1.96 -14.00
N TYR A 87 -11.94 2.07 -13.04
CA TYR A 87 -10.50 1.79 -13.24
C TYR A 87 -10.11 0.41 -12.75
N MET A 88 -11.08 -0.39 -12.33
CA MET A 88 -10.88 -1.75 -11.86
C MET A 88 -10.69 -2.71 -13.04
N ASP A 89 -9.78 -3.65 -12.86
CA ASP A 89 -9.51 -4.72 -13.81
C ASP A 89 -9.91 -6.06 -13.20
N ASN A 90 -10.51 -6.95 -14.00
CA ASN A 90 -10.82 -8.31 -13.56
C ASN A 90 -9.75 -9.26 -14.12
N ARG A 91 -8.82 -9.67 -13.25
CA ARG A 91 -7.67 -10.49 -13.65
C ARG A 91 -7.94 -11.97 -13.36
N PRO A 92 -7.65 -12.88 -14.32
CA PRO A 92 -7.75 -14.32 -14.08
C PRO A 92 -7.00 -14.73 -12.79
N HIS A 93 -7.65 -15.54 -11.95
CA HIS A 93 -7.14 -16.02 -10.67
C HIS A 93 -6.85 -14.96 -9.59
N SER A 94 -6.96 -13.67 -9.90
CA SER A 94 -6.74 -12.57 -8.95
C SER A 94 -8.01 -11.79 -8.61
N GLY A 95 -9.05 -11.91 -9.43
CA GLY A 95 -10.33 -11.23 -9.26
C GLY A 95 -10.22 -9.74 -9.60
N ASP A 96 -11.01 -8.94 -8.88
CA ASP A 96 -11.09 -7.49 -9.02
C ASP A 96 -9.87 -6.78 -8.40
N VAL A 97 -9.12 -6.06 -9.24
CA VAL A 97 -7.83 -5.46 -8.90
C VAL A 97 -7.69 -4.05 -9.49
N TRP A 98 -7.15 -3.13 -8.69
CA TRP A 98 -6.60 -1.87 -9.17
C TRP A 98 -5.08 -1.95 -9.23
N GLY A 99 -4.51 -1.72 -10.41
CA GLY A 99 -3.07 -1.63 -10.61
C GLY A 99 -2.62 -0.19 -10.44
N ILE A 100 -1.83 0.07 -9.40
CA ILE A 100 -1.33 1.41 -9.08
C ILE A 100 0.13 1.50 -9.49
N LYS A 101 0.44 2.38 -10.43
CA LYS A 101 1.83 2.72 -10.80
C LYS A 101 2.31 3.85 -9.89
N MET A 102 3.62 3.84 -9.65
CA MET A 102 4.30 4.77 -8.77
C MET A 102 5.64 5.20 -9.37
N GLU A 103 5.87 6.50 -9.34
CA GLU A 103 7.10 7.18 -9.76
C GLU A 103 7.67 7.93 -8.56
N LEU A 104 8.95 7.71 -8.27
CA LEU A 104 9.58 8.17 -7.04
C LEU A 104 10.49 9.36 -7.34
N ASP A 105 10.32 10.43 -6.58
CA ASP A 105 11.27 11.52 -6.44
C ASP A 105 11.91 11.46 -5.05
N LEU A 106 13.10 10.84 -5.00
CA LEU A 106 13.85 10.68 -3.75
C LEU A 106 14.52 11.98 -3.28
N VAL A 107 14.61 13.01 -4.12
CA VAL A 107 15.16 14.31 -3.73
C VAL A 107 14.15 15.07 -2.89
N SER A 108 12.89 15.09 -3.33
CA SER A 108 11.79 15.72 -2.59
C SER A 108 11.10 14.79 -1.59
N MET A 109 11.48 13.51 -1.54
CA MET A 109 10.82 12.47 -0.76
C MET A 109 9.33 12.36 -1.08
N GLN A 110 8.99 12.39 -2.37
CA GLN A 110 7.62 12.28 -2.86
C GLN A 110 7.47 11.11 -3.83
N ALA A 111 6.27 10.54 -3.84
CA ALA A 111 5.84 9.55 -4.81
C ALA A 111 4.64 10.10 -5.58
N ILE A 112 4.73 10.07 -6.90
CA ILE A 112 3.58 10.28 -7.78
C ILE A 112 2.94 8.91 -7.99
N VAL A 113 1.68 8.76 -7.63
CA VAL A 113 0.92 7.51 -7.80
C VAL A 113 -0.31 7.73 -8.68
N PHE A 114 -0.61 6.75 -9.51
CA PHE A 114 -1.77 6.80 -10.40
C PHE A 114 -2.24 5.39 -10.77
N ASN A 115 -3.52 5.26 -11.11
CA ASN A 115 -4.04 4.01 -11.63
C ASN A 115 -3.60 3.83 -13.10
N VAL A 116 -3.14 2.62 -13.47
CA VAL A 116 -2.68 2.32 -14.84
C VAL A 116 -3.76 2.49 -15.91
N LYS A 117 -5.05 2.42 -15.54
CA LYS A 117 -6.20 2.66 -16.43
C LYS A 117 -6.61 4.14 -16.49
N ALA A 118 -6.05 4.99 -15.63
CA ALA A 118 -6.40 6.40 -15.49
C ALA A 118 -5.17 7.26 -15.18
N SER A 119 -4.15 7.18 -16.03
CA SER A 119 -2.85 7.83 -15.83
C SER A 119 -2.91 9.37 -15.78
N ASN A 120 -4.02 9.98 -16.16
CA ASN A 120 -4.21 11.43 -16.10
C ASN A 120 -4.56 11.93 -14.69
N TYR A 121 -4.88 11.02 -13.76
CA TYR A 121 -5.18 11.34 -12.36
C TYR A 121 -4.05 10.86 -11.47
N GLU A 122 -3.25 11.83 -11.02
CA GLU A 122 -2.07 11.59 -10.21
C GLU A 122 -2.28 12.15 -8.79
N LEU A 123 -1.81 11.39 -7.80
CA LEU A 123 -1.69 11.85 -6.42
C LEU A 123 -0.21 11.93 -6.04
N LYS A 124 0.15 12.98 -5.30
CA LYS A 124 1.47 13.13 -4.70
C LYS A 124 1.39 12.72 -3.24
N LEU A 125 2.13 11.68 -2.88
CA LEU A 125 2.19 11.13 -1.53
C LEU A 125 3.60 11.28 -0.96
N ASN A 126 3.68 11.46 0.36
CA ASN A 126 4.97 11.58 1.03
C ASN A 126 5.62 10.20 1.19
N ILE A 127 6.90 10.12 0.83
CA ILE A 127 7.75 8.98 1.15
C ILE A 127 8.29 9.19 2.57
N GLN A 128 8.22 8.15 3.38
CA GLN A 128 8.57 8.15 4.79
C GLN A 128 9.69 7.14 5.03
N SER A 129 10.58 7.45 5.97
CA SER A 129 11.65 6.53 6.38
C SER A 129 11.12 5.42 7.27
N LEU A 130 11.91 4.36 7.45
CA LEU A 130 11.61 3.30 8.42
C LEU A 130 11.37 3.85 9.83
N VAL A 131 12.18 4.82 10.27
CA VAL A 131 12.09 5.41 11.61
C VAL A 131 10.75 6.12 11.79
N ASP A 132 10.31 6.89 10.77
CA ASP A 132 9.05 7.61 10.81
C ASP A 132 7.85 6.65 10.89
N ILE A 133 7.89 5.56 10.11
CA ILE A 133 6.83 4.55 10.13
C ILE A 133 6.77 3.80 11.44
N GLN A 134 7.93 3.43 12.01
CA GLN A 134 7.96 2.81 13.34
C GLN A 134 7.30 3.71 14.38
N ALA A 135 7.63 5.00 14.39
CA ALA A 135 7.00 5.95 15.31
C ALA A 135 5.48 6.04 15.10
N LYS A 136 5.01 6.08 13.84
CA LYS A 136 3.57 6.13 13.53
C LYS A 136 2.82 4.86 13.91
N LEU A 137 3.38 3.68 13.64
CA LEU A 137 2.73 2.40 13.98
C LEU A 137 2.56 2.25 15.50
N VAL A 138 3.52 2.70 16.30
CA VAL A 138 3.41 2.73 17.77
C VAL A 138 2.27 3.63 18.23
N THR A 139 1.98 4.73 17.53
CA THR A 139 0.87 5.63 17.90
C THR A 139 -0.52 5.14 17.46
N LEU A 140 -0.59 4.16 16.57
CA LEU A 140 -1.84 3.63 16.03
C LEU A 140 -2.37 2.42 16.83
N GLY A 141 -1.48 1.66 17.45
CA GLY A 141 -1.83 0.50 18.30
C GLY A 141 -2.01 0.87 19.75
#